data_AF-A0A927H8P2-F1
#
_entry.id   AF-A0A927H8P2-F1
#
_cell.length_a   1.000
_cell.length_b   1.000
_cell.length_c   1.000
_cell.angle_alpha   90.00
_cell.angle_beta   90.00
_cell.angle_gamma   90.00
#
_symmetry.space_group_name_H-M   'P 1'
#
loop_
_entity.id
_entity.type
_entity.pdbx_description
1 polymer ?
#
loop_
_entity_poly.entity_id
_entity_poly.type
_entity_poly.pdbx_seq_one_letter_code
_entity_poly.pdbx_strand_id
1 'polypeptide(L)'
;MAKLKKWLIGAVSLLSMIAGAFYINGHVFGFQFLGPEIGSERDTVLFWSRISIGLGIILLVTLVLRPRMKAKVNDGMLIMLLGLLFLIQLPPVSLWLLGAIAGNWSAAAAGIVTHGLLLAAIVRIVTMGRGKDAAH
;
A
#
# COMPACT_ATOMS: atom_id res chain seq x y z
N MET A 1 6.83 -21.78 0.23
CA MET A 1 6.82 -20.44 0.90
C MET A 1 7.48 -19.34 0.08
N ALA A 2 8.72 -19.49 -0.39
CA ALA A 2 9.42 -18.43 -1.14
C ALA A 2 8.66 -17.97 -2.42
N LYS A 3 8.06 -18.90 -3.17
CA LYS A 3 7.21 -18.59 -4.34
C LYS A 3 5.99 -17.75 -3.96
N LEU A 4 5.26 -18.13 -2.91
CA LEU A 4 4.10 -17.40 -2.41
C LEU A 4 4.47 -15.98 -1.95
N LYS A 5 5.57 -15.81 -1.21
CA LYS A 5 6.05 -14.49 -0.78
C LYS A 5 6.33 -13.57 -1.97
N LYS A 6 6.97 -14.10 -3.03
CA LYS A 6 7.22 -13.33 -4.27
C LYS A 6 5.92 -12.89 -4.94
N TRP A 7 4.95 -13.79 -5.07
CA TRP A 7 3.63 -13.47 -5.64
C TRP A 7 2.89 -12.41 -4.82
N LEU A 8 2.92 -12.51 -3.49
CA LEU A 8 2.30 -11.51 -2.62
C LEU A 8 2.95 -10.13 -2.76
N ILE A 9 4.29 -10.06 -2.81
CA ILE A 9 4.97 -8.77 -3.05
C ILE A 9 4.58 -8.20 -4.41
N GLY A 10 4.51 -9.03 -5.45
CA GLY A 10 4.06 -8.60 -6.78
C GLY A 10 2.63 -8.08 -6.78
N ALA A 11 1.71 -8.80 -6.12
CA ALA A 11 0.31 -8.41 -5.97
C ALA A 11 0.17 -7.09 -5.19
N VAL A 12 0.87 -6.92 -4.06
CA VAL A 12 0.88 -5.67 -3.29
C VAL A 12 1.38 -4.51 -4.14
N SER A 13 2.44 -4.73 -4.92
CA SER A 13 2.99 -3.70 -5.79
C SER A 13 1.98 -3.23 -6.85
N LEU A 14 1.33 -4.19 -7.53
CA LEU A 14 0.30 -3.90 -8.53
C LEU A 14 -0.93 -3.22 -7.91
N LEU A 15 -1.43 -3.74 -6.79
CA LEU A 15 -2.58 -3.16 -6.10
C LEU A 15 -2.29 -1.74 -5.61
N SER A 16 -1.07 -1.47 -5.13
CA SER A 16 -0.66 -0.12 -4.73
C SER A 16 -0.67 0.86 -5.91
N MET A 17 -0.21 0.41 -7.09
CA MET A 17 -0.25 1.20 -8.31
C MET A 17 -1.69 1.46 -8.77
N ILE A 18 -2.55 0.44 -8.74
CA ILE A 18 -3.97 0.55 -9.10
C ILE A 18 -4.69 1.51 -8.16
N ALA A 19 -4.48 1.38 -6.84
CA ALA A 19 -5.07 2.29 -5.85
C ALA A 19 -4.64 3.74 -6.09
N GLY A 20 -3.35 3.98 -6.35
CA GLY A 20 -2.85 5.32 -6.70
C GLY A 20 -3.48 5.84 -8.00
N ALA A 21 -3.66 4.99 -9.01
CA ALA A 21 -4.32 5.38 -10.26
C ALA A 21 -5.80 5.73 -10.05
N PHE A 22 -6.51 5.01 -9.19
CA PHE A 22 -7.90 5.32 -8.84
C PHE A 22 -8.05 6.67 -8.16
N TYR A 23 -7.11 7.06 -7.30
CA TYR A 23 -7.09 8.39 -6.70
C TYR A 23 -6.80 9.49 -7.72
N ILE A 24 -5.88 9.25 -8.66
CA ILE A 24 -5.55 10.24 -9.69
C ILE A 24 -6.76 10.49 -10.62
N ASN A 25 -7.46 9.43 -11.03
CA ASN A 25 -8.60 9.55 -11.94
C ASN A 25 -9.90 10.00 -11.23
N GLY A 26 -10.00 9.83 -9.91
CA GLY A 26 -11.10 10.36 -9.11
C GLY A 26 -12.46 9.66 -9.28
N HIS A 27 -12.51 8.50 -9.95
CA HIS A 27 -13.78 7.80 -10.24
C HIS A 27 -14.24 6.83 -9.15
N VAL A 28 -13.32 6.29 -8.35
CA VAL A 28 -13.61 5.22 -7.37
C VAL A 28 -13.76 5.77 -5.96
N PHE A 29 -13.08 6.88 -5.67
CA PHE A 29 -12.97 7.45 -4.34
C PHE A 29 -13.67 8.82 -4.28
N GLY A 30 -14.82 8.84 -3.61
CA GLY A 30 -15.60 10.06 -3.38
C GLY A 30 -15.17 10.76 -2.08
N PHE A 31 -14.80 12.04 -2.18
CA PHE A 31 -14.33 12.87 -1.05
C PHE A 31 -15.41 13.81 -0.50
N GLN A 32 -16.68 13.56 -0.77
CA GLN A 32 -17.78 14.48 -0.43
C GLN A 32 -17.90 14.74 1.08
N PHE A 33 -17.44 13.81 1.93
CA PHE A 33 -17.45 13.97 3.38
C PHE A 33 -16.48 15.04 3.90
N LEU A 34 -15.51 15.50 3.09
CA LEU A 34 -14.54 16.53 3.46
C LEU A 34 -15.09 17.95 3.34
N GLY A 35 -16.25 18.14 2.71
CA GLY A 35 -16.88 19.45 2.58
C GLY A 35 -15.93 20.50 1.99
N PRO A 36 -15.67 21.63 2.67
CA PRO A 36 -14.75 22.68 2.20
C PRO A 36 -13.28 22.23 2.04
N GLU A 37 -12.84 21.23 2.81
CA GLU A 37 -11.45 20.75 2.81
C GLU A 37 -11.13 19.82 1.63
N ILE A 38 -12.11 19.55 0.76
CA ILE A 38 -11.92 18.63 -0.37
C ILE A 38 -10.76 19.03 -1.30
N GLY A 39 -10.48 20.33 -1.43
CA GLY A 39 -9.40 20.82 -2.29
C GLY A 39 -8.00 20.49 -1.75
N SER A 40 -7.74 20.87 -0.50
CA SER A 40 -6.46 20.63 0.20
C SER A 40 -6.17 19.13 0.35
N GLU A 41 -7.20 18.35 0.65
CA GLU A 41 -7.11 16.90 0.76
C GLU A 41 -6.86 16.24 -0.60
N ARG A 42 -7.47 16.73 -1.69
CA ARG A 42 -7.25 16.19 -3.03
C ARG A 42 -5.79 16.34 -3.46
N ASP A 43 -5.17 17.49 -3.22
CA ASP A 43 -3.75 17.70 -3.57
C ASP A 43 -2.83 16.78 -2.75
N THR A 44 -3.12 16.65 -1.45
CA THR A 44 -2.40 15.74 -0.55
C THR A 44 -2.51 14.28 -1.02
N VAL A 45 -3.72 13.82 -1.32
CA VAL A 45 -3.98 12.48 -1.85
C VAL A 45 -3.27 12.25 -3.18
N LEU A 46 -3.27 13.22 -4.10
CA LEU A 46 -2.60 13.10 -5.39
C LEU A 46 -1.08 12.96 -5.24
N PHE A 47 -0.48 13.74 -4.33
CA PHE A 47 0.93 13.61 -4.01
C PHE A 47 1.26 12.20 -3.51
N TRP A 48 0.54 11.71 -2.49
CA TRP A 48 0.77 10.38 -1.94
C TRP A 48 0.47 9.26 -2.94
N SER A 49 -0.50 9.45 -3.84
CA SER A 49 -0.82 8.50 -4.90
C SER A 49 0.33 8.30 -5.88
N ARG A 50 1.00 9.39 -6.26
CA ARG A 50 2.20 9.33 -7.13
C ARG A 50 3.35 8.60 -6.44
N ILE A 51 3.57 8.86 -5.15
CA ILE A 51 4.60 8.15 -4.36
C ILE A 51 4.26 6.65 -4.26
N SER A 52 3.01 6.31 -3.95
CA SER A 52 2.53 4.93 -3.88
C SER A 52 2.76 4.17 -5.19
N ILE A 53 2.44 4.78 -6.33
CA ILE A 53 2.72 4.21 -7.67
C ILE A 53 4.23 4.02 -7.86
N GLY A 54 5.04 5.04 -7.54
CA GLY A 54 6.50 4.97 -7.66
C GLY A 54 7.10 3.83 -6.84
N LEU A 55 6.66 3.64 -5.60
CA LEU A 55 7.11 2.54 -4.74
C LEU A 55 6.66 1.17 -5.27
N GLY A 56 5.44 1.07 -5.81
CA GLY A 56 4.97 -0.16 -6.47
C GLY A 56 5.87 -0.55 -7.66
N ILE A 57 6.24 0.43 -8.49
CA ILE A 57 7.17 0.21 -9.61
C ILE A 57 8.54 -0.23 -9.09
N ILE A 58 9.10 0.47 -8.10
CA ILE A 58 10.42 0.14 -7.52
C ILE A 58 10.41 -1.26 -6.92
N LEU A 59 9.32 -1.68 -6.23
CA LEU A 59 9.18 -3.04 -5.70
C LEU A 59 9.13 -4.10 -6.80
N LEU A 60 8.43 -3.87 -7.91
CA LEU A 60 8.41 -4.79 -9.05
C LEU A 60 9.79 -4.91 -9.69
N VAL A 61 10.48 -3.79 -9.92
CA VAL A 61 11.85 -3.79 -10.46
C VAL A 61 12.78 -4.54 -9.51
N THR A 62 12.66 -4.31 -8.20
CA THR A 62 13.43 -5.01 -7.16
C THR A 62 13.20 -6.53 -7.19
N LEU A 63 11.96 -6.97 -7.38
CA LEU A 63 11.62 -8.38 -7.52
C LEU A 63 12.26 -9.01 -8.76
N VAL A 64 12.25 -8.30 -9.90
CA VAL A 64 12.86 -8.76 -11.16
C VAL A 64 14.39 -8.85 -11.04
N LEU A 65 15.02 -7.86 -10.41
CA LEU A 65 16.48 -7.80 -10.24
C LEU A 65 17.01 -8.75 -9.15
N ARG A 66 16.13 -9.30 -8.30
CA ARG A 66 16.49 -10.17 -7.17
C ARG A 66 17.52 -11.26 -7.47
N PRO A 67 17.44 -12.03 -8.59
CA PRO A 67 18.41 -13.07 -8.89
C PRO A 67 19.85 -12.56 -9.10
N ARG A 68 20.02 -11.27 -9.39
CA ARG A 68 21.31 -10.62 -9.66
C ARG A 68 21.88 -9.88 -8.45
N MET A 69 21.17 -9.87 -7.31
CA MET A 69 21.55 -9.13 -6.12
C MET A 69 22.05 -10.04 -5.01
N LYS A 70 22.97 -9.54 -4.17
CA LYS A 70 23.34 -10.22 -2.92
C LYS A 70 22.11 -10.36 -2.02
N ALA A 71 21.90 -11.55 -1.46
CA ALA A 71 20.69 -11.88 -0.69
C ALA A 71 20.39 -10.87 0.44
N LYS A 72 21.40 -10.55 1.27
CA LYS A 72 21.26 -9.59 2.38
C LYS A 72 20.83 -8.19 1.93
N VAL A 73 21.38 -7.71 0.81
CA VAL A 73 21.05 -6.40 0.24
C VAL A 73 19.61 -6.40 -0.29
N ASN A 74 19.23 -7.45 -1.01
CA ASN A 74 17.87 -7.58 -1.54
C ASN A 74 16.83 -7.66 -0.42
N ASP A 75 17.08 -8.44 0.63
CA ASP A 75 16.15 -8.58 1.75
C ASP A 75 16.01 -7.28 2.54
N GLY A 76 17.12 -6.58 2.82
CA GLY A 76 17.09 -5.26 3.46
C GLY A 76 16.32 -4.22 2.65
N MET A 77 16.56 -4.17 1.33
CA MET A 77 15.87 -3.27 0.43
C MET A 77 14.36 -3.57 0.34
N LEU A 78 13.98 -4.85 0.28
CA LEU A 78 12.58 -5.25 0.30
C LEU A 78 11.88 -4.85 1.61
N ILE A 79 12.53 -5.06 2.76
CA ILE A 79 11.97 -4.66 4.06
C ILE A 79 11.78 -3.13 4.10
N MET A 80 12.78 -2.37 3.67
CA MET A 80 12.70 -0.91 3.62
C MET A 80 11.56 -0.44 2.71
N LEU A 81 11.48 -0.95 1.47
CA LEU A 81 10.44 -0.57 0.51
C LEU A 81 9.03 -0.95 0.99
N LEU A 82 8.86 -2.14 1.56
CA LEU A 82 7.58 -2.55 2.16
C LEU A 82 7.22 -1.71 3.37
N GLY A 83 8.21 -1.30 4.19
CA GLY A 83 8.02 -0.40 5.32
C GLY A 83 7.59 1.00 4.88
N LEU A 84 8.24 1.57 3.86
CA LEU A 84 7.84 2.84 3.26
C LEU A 84 6.42 2.75 2.69
N LEU A 85 6.12 1.66 1.97
CA LEU A 85 4.78 1.44 1.42
C LEU A 85 3.74 1.35 2.54
N PHE A 86 4.03 0.64 3.62
CA PHE A 86 3.17 0.56 4.80
C PHE A 86 2.86 1.95 5.36
N LEU A 87 3.87 2.79 5.57
CA LEU A 87 3.70 4.15 6.09
C LEU A 87 2.81 5.00 5.17
N ILE A 88 2.99 4.88 3.85
CA ILE A 88 2.20 5.65 2.87
C ILE A 88 0.74 5.20 2.82
N GLN A 89 0.43 3.97 3.21
CA GLN A 89 -0.98 3.53 3.31
C GLN A 89 -1.68 4.00 4.59
N LEU A 90 -0.96 4.49 5.61
CA LEU A 90 -1.57 4.96 6.85
C LEU A 90 -2.44 6.22 6.65
N PRO A 91 -1.95 7.32 6.02
CA PRO A 91 -2.79 8.49 5.78
C PRO A 91 -4.12 8.18 5.07
N PRO A 92 -4.16 7.46 3.94
CA PRO A 92 -5.43 7.17 3.28
C PRO A 92 -6.33 6.24 4.11
N VAL A 93 -5.80 5.23 4.81
CA VAL A 93 -6.65 4.39 5.68
C VAL A 93 -7.29 5.23 6.80
N SER A 94 -6.53 6.13 7.40
CA SER A 94 -7.01 7.05 8.43
C SER A 94 -8.07 8.00 7.89
N LEU A 95 -7.85 8.58 6.70
CA LEU A 95 -8.80 9.46 6.02
C LEU A 95 -10.15 8.77 5.80
N TRP A 96 -10.16 7.51 5.34
CA TRP A 96 -11.40 6.78 5.13
C TRP A 96 -12.07 6.34 6.42
N LEU A 97 -11.31 6.03 7.47
CA LEU A 97 -11.88 5.80 8.79
C LEU A 97 -12.58 7.07 9.32
N LEU A 98 -12.04 8.26 9.07
CA LEU A 98 -12.72 9.52 9.39
C LEU A 98 -14.03 9.67 8.59
N GLY A 99 -14.01 9.39 7.28
CA GLY A 99 -15.22 9.41 6.45
C GLY A 99 -16.31 8.44 6.94
N ALA A 100 -15.90 7.27 7.45
CA ALA A 100 -16.79 6.32 8.09
C ALA A 100 -17.39 6.85 9.40
N ILE A 101 -16.57 7.43 10.28
CA ILE A 101 -17.01 8.02 11.55
C ILE A 101 -17.98 9.19 11.30
N ALA A 102 -17.78 9.95 10.22
CA ALA A 102 -18.66 11.03 9.77
C ALA A 102 -19.99 10.54 9.14
N GLY A 103 -20.27 9.24 9.16
CA GLY A 103 -21.53 8.65 8.67
C GLY A 103 -21.55 8.34 7.17
N ASN A 104 -20.45 8.51 6.45
CA ASN A 104 -20.36 8.28 5.01
C ASN A 104 -19.81 6.88 4.67
N TRP A 105 -20.40 5.85 5.25
CA TRP A 105 -19.91 4.47 5.15
C TRP A 105 -19.89 3.94 3.70
N SER A 106 -20.88 4.31 2.89
CA SER A 106 -20.98 3.90 1.49
C SER A 106 -19.79 4.36 0.64
N ALA A 107 -19.28 5.58 0.88
CA ALA A 107 -18.07 6.08 0.24
C ALA A 107 -16.79 5.57 0.90
N ALA A 108 -16.78 5.47 2.23
CA ALA A 108 -15.59 5.11 3.02
C ALA A 108 -15.17 3.64 2.89
N ALA A 109 -16.13 2.72 2.72
CA ALA A 109 -15.87 1.29 2.71
C ALA A 109 -14.86 0.86 1.65
N ALA A 110 -14.96 1.40 0.43
CA ALA A 110 -14.04 1.08 -0.66
C ALA A 110 -12.59 1.46 -0.32
N GLY A 111 -12.40 2.62 0.31
CA GLY A 111 -11.11 3.10 0.79
C GLY A 111 -10.54 2.24 1.90
N ILE A 112 -11.33 1.99 2.95
CA ILE A 112 -10.92 1.16 4.10
C ILE A 112 -10.50 -0.24 3.63
N VAL A 113 -11.30 -0.88 2.77
CA VAL A 113 -11.01 -2.22 2.27
C VAL A 113 -9.73 -2.21 1.43
N THR A 114 -9.58 -1.26 0.50
CA THR A 114 -8.41 -1.19 -0.38
C THR A 114 -7.11 -1.04 0.42
N HIS A 115 -7.05 -0.06 1.32
CA HIS A 115 -5.84 0.21 2.11
C HIS A 115 -5.63 -0.80 3.23
N GLY A 116 -6.70 -1.28 3.86
CA GLY A 116 -6.66 -2.33 4.88
C GLY A 116 -6.11 -3.65 4.33
N LEU A 117 -6.53 -4.04 3.12
CA LEU A 117 -5.98 -5.23 2.44
C LEU A 117 -4.50 -5.07 2.09
N LEU A 118 -4.09 -3.89 1.60
CA LEU A 118 -2.68 -3.60 1.34
C LEU A 118 -1.83 -3.69 2.62
N LEU A 119 -2.26 -3.05 3.70
CA LEU A 119 -1.60 -3.10 5.00
C LEU A 119 -1.50 -4.55 5.53
N ALA A 120 -2.62 -5.28 5.52
CA ALA A 120 -2.66 -6.67 5.96
C ALA A 120 -1.73 -7.57 5.14
N ALA A 121 -1.68 -7.38 3.81
CA ALA A 121 -0.79 -8.12 2.93
C ALA A 121 0.69 -7.81 3.22
N ILE A 122 1.04 -6.53 3.45
CA ILE A 122 2.41 -6.13 3.83
C ILE A 122 2.80 -6.79 5.16
N VAL A 123 1.95 -6.71 6.18
CA VAL A 123 2.18 -7.35 7.49
C VAL A 123 2.36 -8.86 7.33
N ARG A 124 1.54 -9.50 6.48
CA ARG A 124 1.65 -10.93 6.19
C ARG A 124 2.99 -11.29 5.53
N ILE A 125 3.45 -10.50 4.56
CA ILE A 125 4.73 -10.72 3.87
C ILE A 125 5.91 -10.66 4.86
N VAL A 126 5.89 -9.71 5.79
CA VAL A 126 6.94 -9.53 6.81
C VAL A 126 6.91 -10.65 7.84
N THR A 127 5.73 -11.02 8.35
CA THR A 127 5.56 -12.06 9.38
C THR A 127 5.82 -13.48 8.87
N MET A 128 5.56 -13.77 7.58
CA MET A 128 5.87 -15.07 6.96
C MET A 128 7.35 -15.45 7.02
N GLY A 129 8.26 -14.50 7.24
CA GLY A 129 9.69 -14.76 7.41
C GLY A 129 10.09 -15.23 8.81
N ARG A 130 9.32 -14.88 9.86
CA ARG A 130 9.72 -15.05 11.27
C ARG A 130 9.41 -16.43 11.85
N GLY A 131 8.46 -17.17 11.27
CA GLY A 131 7.99 -18.44 11.84
C GLY A 131 8.98 -19.62 11.77
N LYS A 132 10.14 -19.46 11.14
CA LYS A 132 11.18 -20.50 11.09
C LYS A 132 12.33 -20.28 12.07
N ASP A 133 12.59 -19.04 12.46
CA ASP A 133 13.70 -18.71 13.36
C ASP A 133 13.29 -18.81 14.85
N ALA A 134 11.99 -18.89 15.15
CA ALA A 134 11.47 -19.03 16.50
C ALA A 134 11.23 -20.49 16.95
N ALA A 135 11.58 -21.47 16.09
CA ALA A 135 11.41 -22.90 16.35
C ALA A 135 12.75 -23.64 16.55
N HIS A 136 13.84 -22.90 16.77
CA HIS A 136 15.17 -23.40 17.05
C HIS A 136 15.71 -22.81 18.35
#